data_AF-A0A1R1XDZ1-F1
#
_entry.id   AF-A0A1R1XDZ1-F1
#
_cell.length_a   1.000
_cell.length_b   1.000
_cell.length_c   1.000
_cell.angle_alpha   90.00
_cell.angle_beta   90.00
_cell.angle_gamma   90.00
#
_symmetry.space_group_name_H-M   'P 1'
#
loop_
_entity.id
_entity.type
_entity.pdbx_description
1 polymer ?
#
loop_
_entity_poly.entity_id
_entity_poly.type
_entity_poly.pdbx_seq_one_letter_code
_entity_poly.pdbx_strand_id
1 'polypeptide(L)'
;MEVWKPHFKNLAEDHSGNSKSSEKWESVIDNDVDIFPECDEGISWDEILTAVKSIPNNKAPGIDGIPNEVYKIISDEKIPESKFSKFLFRILEIMWENGEIPKTMETSIVVPIPKKSDLKDTNNYRGISLIPTLIKI
;
A
#
# COMPACT_ATOMS: atom_id res chain seq x y z
N MET A 1 17.46 -16.53 9.26
CA MET A 1 16.06 -16.40 8.80
C MET A 1 15.07 -16.99 9.80
N GLU A 2 15.40 -18.12 10.45
CA GLU A 2 14.52 -18.85 11.38
C GLU A 2 13.90 -18.03 12.53
N VAL A 3 14.55 -16.97 13.02
CA VAL A 3 14.01 -16.18 14.17
C VAL A 3 13.05 -15.07 13.73
N TRP A 4 13.24 -14.48 12.54
CA TRP A 4 12.45 -13.33 12.08
C TRP A 4 11.04 -13.70 11.64
N LYS A 5 10.92 -14.81 10.91
CA LYS A 5 9.64 -15.30 10.40
C LYS A 5 8.61 -15.53 11.52
N PRO A 6 8.89 -16.32 12.57
CA PRO A 6 7.92 -16.52 13.65
C PRO A 6 7.68 -15.23 14.45
N HIS A 7 8.70 -14.40 14.67
CA HIS A 7 8.56 -13.15 15.40
C HIS A 7 7.57 -12.19 14.71
N PHE A 8 7.80 -11.86 13.44
CA PHE A 8 6.90 -10.95 12.71
C PHE A 8 5.56 -11.59 12.34
N LYS A 9 5.51 -12.91 12.14
CA LYS A 9 4.23 -13.62 11.99
C LYS A 9 3.35 -13.41 13.22
N ASN A 10 3.88 -13.69 14.41
CA ASN A 10 3.13 -13.53 15.66
C ASN A 10 2.71 -12.08 15.92
N LEU A 11 3.53 -11.11 15.48
CA LEU A 11 3.21 -9.68 15.59
C LEU A 11 2.09 -9.24 14.65
N ALA A 12 2.03 -9.81 13.45
CA ALA A 12 1.02 -9.48 12.43
C ALA A 12 -0.26 -10.30 12.56
N GLU A 13 -0.27 -11.31 13.42
CA GLU A 13 -1.42 -12.20 13.63
C GLU A 13 -2.52 -11.47 14.42
N ASP A 14 -3.75 -11.56 13.91
CA ASP A 14 -4.91 -11.03 14.61
C ASP A 14 -5.39 -12.03 15.66
N HIS A 15 -4.83 -11.91 16.86
CA HIS A 15 -5.23 -12.73 18.01
C HIS A 15 -6.65 -12.46 18.49
N SER A 16 -7.23 -11.33 18.10
CA SER A 16 -8.55 -10.88 18.57
C SER A 16 -9.69 -11.22 17.62
N GLY A 17 -9.37 -11.50 16.35
CA GLY A 17 -10.34 -11.65 15.27
C GLY A 17 -11.03 -10.35 14.84
N ASN A 18 -10.63 -9.20 15.40
CA ASN A 18 -11.31 -7.92 15.18
C ASN A 18 -10.98 -7.26 13.86
N SER A 19 -9.85 -7.58 13.22
CA SER A 19 -9.31 -6.84 12.07
C SER A 19 -10.28 -6.81 10.89
N LYS A 20 -11.17 -7.81 10.79
CA LYS A 20 -12.16 -7.95 9.72
C LYS A 20 -13.60 -8.09 10.23
N SER A 21 -13.89 -7.78 11.50
CA SER A 21 -15.26 -7.85 12.03
C SER A 21 -16.00 -6.55 11.76
N SER A 22 -17.01 -6.60 10.88
CA SER A 22 -17.88 -5.46 10.59
C SER A 22 -18.61 -4.99 11.85
N GLU A 23 -19.14 -5.94 12.63
CA GLU A 23 -19.90 -5.66 13.84
C GLU A 23 -19.06 -4.90 14.87
N LYS A 24 -17.78 -5.28 15.00
CA LYS A 24 -16.84 -4.59 15.88
C LYS A 24 -16.64 -3.14 15.44
N TRP A 25 -16.41 -2.90 14.16
CA TRP A 25 -16.16 -1.56 13.62
C TRP A 25 -17.41 -0.68 13.65
N GLU A 26 -18.57 -1.21 13.28
CA GLU A 26 -19.87 -0.52 13.39
C GLU A 26 -20.15 -0.05 14.81
N SER A 27 -19.77 -0.82 15.84
CA SER A 27 -19.98 -0.44 17.23
C SER A 27 -19.10 0.72 17.74
N VAL A 28 -18.01 1.04 17.03
CA VAL A 28 -17.04 2.09 17.43
C VAL A 28 -17.05 3.31 16.50
N ILE A 29 -17.70 3.22 15.34
CA ILE A 29 -17.89 4.35 14.43
C ILE A 29 -18.93 5.29 15.07
N ASP A 30 -18.55 6.56 15.24
CA ASP A 30 -19.48 7.60 15.69
C ASP A 30 -20.54 7.84 14.58
N ASN A 31 -21.75 8.24 14.95
CA ASN A 31 -22.80 8.57 13.96
C ASN A 31 -22.63 9.99 13.39
N ASP A 32 -21.74 10.80 13.96
CA ASP A 32 -21.40 12.15 13.49
C ASP A 32 -20.13 12.08 12.60
N VAL A 33 -20.27 11.47 11.42
CA VAL A 33 -19.17 11.33 10.46
C VAL A 33 -19.33 12.35 9.34
N ASP A 34 -18.27 13.12 9.09
CA ASP A 34 -18.16 13.92 7.87
C ASP A 34 -18.29 12.99 6.66
N ILE A 35 -19.21 13.31 5.75
CA ILE A 35 -19.40 12.58 4.50
C ILE A 35 -18.53 13.27 3.43
N PHE A 36 -17.69 12.48 2.77
CA PHE A 36 -16.79 12.93 1.70
C PHE A 36 -17.26 12.32 0.37
N PRO A 37 -18.30 12.89 -0.28
CA PRO A 37 -18.85 12.34 -1.53
C PRO A 37 -17.82 12.26 -2.66
N GLU A 38 -16.77 13.09 -2.62
CA GLU A 38 -15.64 13.02 -3.54
C GLU A 38 -14.91 11.66 -3.50
N CYS A 39 -14.98 10.93 -2.39
CA CYS A 39 -14.40 9.59 -2.25
C CYS A 39 -15.26 8.49 -2.90
N ASP A 40 -16.52 8.79 -3.25
CA ASP A 40 -17.41 7.85 -3.94
C ASP A 40 -17.34 8.01 -5.48
N GLU A 41 -16.64 9.03 -5.96
CA GLU A 41 -16.41 9.26 -7.40
C GLU A 41 -15.29 8.38 -7.94
N GLY A 42 -15.20 8.27 -9.27
CA GLY A 42 -14.12 7.52 -9.92
C GLY A 42 -12.78 8.26 -9.85
N ILE A 43 -11.67 7.51 -9.79
CA ILE A 43 -10.31 8.08 -9.78
C ILE A 43 -10.07 8.88 -11.08
N SER A 44 -9.63 10.12 -10.93
CA SER A 44 -9.24 10.99 -12.04
C SER A 44 -7.76 10.81 -12.42
N TRP A 45 -7.44 11.19 -13.66
CA TRP A 45 -6.04 11.21 -14.12
C TRP A 45 -5.16 12.18 -13.32
N ASP A 46 -5.72 13.32 -12.90
CA ASP A 46 -4.98 14.33 -12.13
C ASP A 46 -4.61 13.83 -10.73
N GLU A 47 -5.48 13.05 -10.08
CA GLU A 47 -5.17 12.38 -8.81
C GLU A 47 -4.03 11.39 -8.96
N ILE A 48 -4.06 10.57 -10.03
CA ILE A 48 -3.00 9.60 -10.31
C ILE A 48 -1.67 10.31 -10.58
N LEU A 49 -1.67 11.37 -11.39
CA LEU A 49 -0.47 12.15 -11.64
C LEU A 49 0.07 12.79 -10.35
N THR A 50 -0.82 13.28 -9.49
CA THR A 50 -0.45 13.86 -8.20
C THR A 50 0.21 12.80 -7.31
N ALA A 51 -0.40 11.62 -7.19
CA ALA A 51 0.15 10.50 -6.45
C ALA A 51 1.52 10.06 -7.01
N VAL A 52 1.62 9.85 -8.33
CA VAL A 52 2.86 9.44 -9.01
C VAL A 52 3.98 10.48 -8.88
N LYS A 53 3.66 11.78 -8.88
CA LYS A 53 4.68 12.83 -8.66
C LYS A 53 5.15 12.86 -7.20
N SER A 54 4.25 12.55 -6.27
CA SER A 54 4.52 12.60 -4.83
C SER A 54 5.44 11.48 -4.34
N ILE A 55 5.44 10.30 -4.98
CA ILE A 55 6.28 9.19 -4.52
C ILE A 55 7.77 9.55 -4.62
N PRO A 56 8.61 9.29 -3.61
CA PRO A 56 10.02 9.66 -3.64
C PRO A 56 10.85 8.72 -4.54
N ASN A 57 11.94 9.24 -5.11
CA ASN A 57 12.90 8.44 -5.87
C ASN A 57 13.81 7.61 -4.93
N ASN A 58 14.49 6.61 -5.49
CA ASN A 58 15.47 5.74 -4.85
C ASN A 58 14.92 5.00 -3.62
N LYS A 59 13.63 4.63 -3.66
CA LYS A 59 13.02 3.75 -2.67
C LYS A 59 13.16 2.30 -3.08
N ALA A 60 13.29 1.43 -2.09
CA ALA A 60 13.27 0.00 -2.32
C ALA A 60 11.91 -0.42 -2.92
N PRO A 61 11.90 -1.23 -4.00
CA PRO A 61 10.68 -1.73 -4.59
C PRO A 61 9.99 -2.75 -3.68
N GLY A 62 8.74 -3.07 -4.00
CA GLY A 62 8.02 -4.17 -3.37
C GLY A 62 8.51 -5.55 -3.85
N ILE A 63 7.70 -6.57 -3.60
CA ILE A 63 8.00 -7.94 -4.03
C ILE A 63 8.02 -8.12 -5.56
N ASP A 64 7.37 -7.21 -6.29
CA ASP A 64 7.36 -7.15 -7.74
C ASP A 64 8.68 -6.64 -8.35
N GLY A 65 9.55 -6.03 -7.54
CA GLY A 65 10.82 -5.47 -7.99
C GLY A 65 10.68 -4.21 -8.84
N ILE A 66 9.48 -3.61 -8.95
CA ILE A 66 9.25 -2.43 -9.79
C ILE A 66 9.56 -1.15 -8.99
N PRO A 67 10.57 -0.36 -9.40
CA PRO A 67 10.93 0.87 -8.69
C PRO A 67 9.99 2.02 -9.03
N ASN A 68 9.95 3.02 -8.15
CA ASN A 68 9.07 4.19 -8.27
C ASN A 68 9.28 4.96 -9.59
N GLU A 69 10.51 4.99 -10.08
CA GLU A 69 10.92 5.68 -11.29
C GLU A 69 10.21 5.16 -12.55
N VAL A 70 9.81 3.89 -12.58
CA VAL A 70 9.05 3.32 -13.70
C VAL A 70 7.68 3.96 -13.79
N TYR A 71 7.01 4.21 -12.67
CA TYR A 71 5.72 4.90 -12.66
C TYR A 71 5.87 6.37 -13.01
N LYS A 72 6.98 7.00 -12.62
CA LYS A 72 7.22 8.42 -12.91
C LYS A 72 7.43 8.76 -14.38
N ILE A 73 7.59 7.78 -15.27
CA ILE A 73 7.70 8.06 -16.71
C ILE A 73 6.47 8.76 -17.29
N ILE A 74 5.32 8.69 -16.63
CA ILE A 74 4.08 9.35 -17.06
C ILE A 74 3.93 10.79 -16.51
N SER A 75 4.90 11.30 -15.74
CA SER A 75 4.74 12.57 -14.99
C SER A 75 4.44 13.78 -15.88
N ASP A 76 4.88 13.74 -17.14
CA ASP A 76 4.71 14.84 -18.09
C ASP A 76 3.48 14.64 -19.02
N GLU A 77 2.75 13.53 -18.89
CA GLU A 77 1.55 13.24 -19.69
C GLU A 77 0.34 14.01 -19.13
N LYS A 78 -0.16 15.01 -19.87
CA LYS A 78 -1.37 15.77 -19.48
C LYS A 78 -2.65 14.93 -19.49
N ILE A 79 -2.67 13.91 -20.33
CA ILE A 79 -3.74 12.92 -20.48
C ILE A 79 -3.09 11.55 -20.74
N PRO A 80 -3.73 10.42 -20.41
CA PRO A 80 -3.16 9.10 -20.62
C PRO A 80 -3.08 8.77 -22.12
N GLU A 81 -1.92 9.02 -22.74
CA GLU A 81 -1.71 8.84 -24.17
C GLU A 81 -0.88 7.58 -24.48
N SER A 82 0.18 7.37 -23.70
CA SER A 82 1.06 6.23 -23.87
C SER A 82 0.34 4.91 -23.56
N LYS A 83 0.88 3.81 -24.11
CA LYS A 83 0.35 2.47 -23.79
C LYS A 83 0.46 2.18 -22.29
N PHE A 84 1.51 2.69 -21.66
CA PHE A 84 1.75 2.48 -20.24
C PHE A 84 0.80 3.30 -19.37
N SER A 85 0.59 4.60 -19.65
CA SER A 85 -0.37 5.42 -18.89
C SER A 85 -1.80 4.92 -19.01
N LYS A 86 -2.23 4.52 -20.23
CA LYS A 86 -3.56 3.91 -20.45
C LYS A 86 -3.73 2.61 -19.68
N PHE A 87 -2.71 1.76 -19.67
CA PHE A 87 -2.72 0.50 -18.92
C PHE A 87 -2.77 0.74 -17.42
N LEU A 88 -1.93 1.64 -16.91
CA LEU A 88 -1.86 2.01 -15.50
C LEU A 88 -3.20 2.58 -15.03
N PHE A 89 -3.75 3.54 -15.77
CA PHE A 89 -5.04 4.15 -15.47
C PHE A 89 -6.15 3.10 -15.38
N ARG A 90 -6.21 2.21 -16.39
CA ARG A 90 -7.24 1.17 -16.43
C ARG A 90 -7.15 0.18 -15.26
N ILE A 91 -5.95 -0.16 -14.80
CA ILE A 91 -5.79 -1.04 -13.62
C ILE A 91 -6.30 -0.35 -12.36
N LEU A 92 -5.92 0.92 -12.15
CA LEU A 92 -6.35 1.68 -10.98
C LEU A 92 -7.87 1.88 -10.94
N GLU A 93 -8.49 2.20 -12.09
CA GLU A 93 -9.94 2.25 -12.22
C GLU A 93 -10.60 0.92 -11.82
N ILE A 94 -10.13 -0.20 -12.36
CA ILE A 94 -10.69 -1.53 -12.06
C ILE A 94 -10.57 -1.84 -10.56
N MET A 95 -9.44 -1.50 -9.93
CA MET A 95 -9.24 -1.74 -8.50
C MET A 95 -10.19 -0.89 -7.65
N TRP A 96 -10.40 0.37 -8.05
CA TRP A 96 -11.30 1.29 -7.37
C TRP A 96 -12.76 0.89 -7.51
N GLU A 97 -13.23 0.67 -8.74
CA GLU A 97 -14.62 0.32 -9.07
C GLU A 97 -15.07 -0.97 -8.37
N ASN A 98 -14.17 -1.95 -8.23
CA ASN A 98 -14.49 -3.23 -7.59
C ASN A 98 -14.17 -3.24 -6.09
N GLY A 99 -13.43 -2.26 -5.56
CA GLY A 99 -12.92 -2.29 -4.19
C GLY A 99 -11.97 -3.47 -3.91
N GLU A 100 -11.30 -4.00 -4.95
CA GLU A 100 -10.49 -5.21 -4.88
C GLU A 100 -9.04 -4.95 -5.30
N ILE A 101 -8.11 -5.38 -4.45
CA ILE A 101 -6.68 -5.38 -4.76
C ILE A 101 -6.30 -6.74 -5.34
N PRO A 102 -5.53 -6.82 -6.45
CA PRO A 102 -5.07 -8.09 -6.98
C PRO A 102 -4.27 -8.86 -5.92
N LYS A 103 -4.56 -10.16 -5.78
CA LYS A 103 -3.88 -11.03 -4.81
C LYS A 103 -2.35 -11.03 -4.93
N THR A 104 -1.83 -10.79 -6.13
CA THR A 104 -0.39 -10.65 -6.39
C THR A 104 0.23 -9.42 -5.71
N MET A 105 -0.59 -8.41 -5.36
CA MET A 105 -0.18 -7.17 -4.71
C MET A 105 -0.48 -7.14 -3.20
N GLU A 106 -1.19 -8.13 -2.67
CA GLU A 106 -1.47 -8.27 -1.23
C GLU A 106 -0.25 -8.73 -0.41
N THR A 107 0.85 -9.11 -1.07
CA THR A 107 2.05 -9.61 -0.41
C THR A 107 3.11 -8.53 -0.29
N SER A 108 3.79 -8.49 0.86
CA SER A 108 4.88 -7.56 1.14
C SER A 108 6.12 -8.29 1.65
N ILE A 109 7.29 -7.66 1.50
CA ILE A 109 8.53 -8.15 2.11
C ILE A 109 8.74 -7.42 3.43
N VAL A 110 8.83 -8.17 4.53
CA VAL A 110 9.15 -7.61 5.85
C VAL A 110 10.66 -7.56 6.04
N VAL A 111 11.20 -6.36 6.23
CA VAL A 111 12.63 -6.12 6.50
C VAL A 111 12.82 -5.67 7.95
N PRO A 112 13.59 -6.41 8.78
CA PRO A 112 13.94 -5.97 10.12
C PRO A 112 14.99 -4.86 10.10
N ILE A 113 14.68 -3.71 10.69
CA ILE A 113 15.59 -2.58 10.85
C ILE A 113 16.02 -2.45 12.32
N PRO A 114 17.32 -2.50 12.63
CA PRO A 114 17.80 -2.44 14.01
C PRO A 114 17.53 -1.08 14.67
N LYS A 115 17.09 -1.09 15.93
CA LYS A 115 17.06 0.09 16.82
C LYS A 115 18.40 0.22 17.55
N LYS A 116 18.67 1.40 18.13
CA LYS A 116 19.85 1.63 18.99
C LYS A 116 19.66 0.97 20.37
N SER A 117 19.76 -0.35 20.43
CA SER A 117 19.60 -1.18 21.64
C SER A 117 20.37 -2.50 21.47
N ASP A 118 20.16 -3.48 22.35
CA ASP A 118 20.72 -4.82 22.21
C ASP A 118 20.20 -5.51 20.94
N LEU A 119 21.11 -5.74 20.00
CA LEU A 119 20.83 -6.34 18.69
C LEU A 119 20.54 -7.84 18.76
N LYS A 120 20.70 -8.48 19.93
CA LYS A 120 20.37 -9.90 20.14
C LYS A 120 18.88 -10.12 20.43
N ASP A 121 18.16 -9.09 20.88
CA ASP A 121 16.72 -9.15 21.14
C ASP A 121 15.94 -8.74 19.88
N THR A 122 15.04 -9.62 19.42
CA THR A 122 14.23 -9.37 18.23
C THR A 122 13.25 -8.20 18.40
N ASN A 123 12.82 -7.89 19.63
CA ASN A 123 11.95 -6.73 19.91
C ASN A 123 12.65 -5.39 19.66
N ASN A 124 13.98 -5.38 19.61
CA ASN A 124 14.80 -4.23 19.28
C ASN A 124 14.92 -3.97 17.77
N TYR A 125 14.09 -4.61 16.94
CA TYR A 125 13.98 -4.35 15.51
C TYR A 125 12.61 -3.79 15.17
N ARG A 126 12.56 -2.93 14.14
CA ARG A 126 11.32 -2.46 13.52
C ARG A 126 11.14 -3.24 12.23
N GLY A 127 10.03 -3.97 12.09
CA GLY A 127 9.65 -4.53 10.79
C GLY A 127 9.13 -3.40 9.91
N ILE A 128 9.74 -3.20 8.74
CA ILE A 128 9.18 -2.35 7.69
C ILE A 128 8.66 -3.26 6.56
N SER A 129 7.49 -2.93 6.03
CA SER A 129 6.90 -3.67 4.91
C SER A 129 7.21 -2.98 3.59
N LEU A 130 7.87 -3.69 2.69
CA LEU A 130 8.03 -3.28 1.30
C LEU A 130 6.83 -3.81 0.50
N ILE A 131 5.86 -2.93 0.28
CA ILE A 131 4.68 -3.20 -0.55
C ILE A 131 4.93 -2.77 -2.01
N PRO A 132 4.31 -3.44 -3.01
CA PRO A 132 4.30 -3.00 -4.40
C PRO A 132 3.94 -1.51 -4.51
N THR A 133 4.65 -0.78 -5.38
CA THR A 133 4.47 0.68 -5.45
C THR A 133 3.12 1.06 -6.02
N LEU A 134 2.53 0.24 -6.88
CA LEU A 134 1.20 0.49 -7.42
C LEU A 134 0.10 0.62 -6.34
N ILE A 135 0.27 -0.01 -5.18
CA ILE A 135 -0.68 0.09 -4.05
C ILE A 135 -0.49 1.40 -3.25
N LYS A 136 0.61 2.12 -3.50
CA LYS A 136 0.91 3.42 -2.89
C LYS A 136 0.48 4.59 -3.77
N ILE A 137 0.05 4.29 -5.00
CA ILE A 137 -0.45 5.24 -5.99
C ILE A 137 -1.97 5.17 -5.90
#